data_AF-A0A1V4TIV4-F1
#
_entry.id   AF-A0A1V4TIV4-F1
#
_cell.length_a   1.000
_cell.length_b   1.000
_cell.length_c   1.000
_cell.angle_alpha   90.00
_cell.angle_beta   90.00
_cell.angle_gamma   90.00
#
_symmetry.space_group_name_H-M   'P 1'
#
loop_
_entity.id
_entity.type
_entity.pdbx_description
1 polymer ?
#
loop_
_entity_poly.entity_id
_entity_poly.type
_entity_poly.pdbx_seq_one_letter_code
_entity_poly.pdbx_strand_id
1 'polypeptide(L)'
;MSSDENKRINREKRGQITPEDLKPYSNFPDTYLIELLDDDYPKKRTISATLLGRRQIISAVIPLASALKYEKALYSRIAISKALSEIGEPSIDPLIDLLGEIGNNQETELPQKYFNKKSYPLVRDMAARTLVKIGKPATLPLIRILKDEDSFKVQQAIDAVGGIAAKTSDERGLKSLISILQSYWEGHDKVTSWKIVRALGGFRNCEDATGPLLMVIEYAREAEDDFPIVWESVRSLGQIGVENSQIMNLLLELSHHQNSEISKASKIAMKQFDN
;
A
#
# COMPACT_ATOMS: atom_id res chain seq x y z
N MET A 1 36.81 -6.44 -17.27
CA MET A 1 36.07 -5.75 -16.20
C MET A 1 35.83 -6.73 -15.07
N SER A 2 36.11 -6.34 -13.82
CA SER A 2 35.96 -7.24 -12.67
C SER A 2 34.48 -7.50 -12.38
N SER A 3 34.17 -8.60 -11.67
CA SER A 3 32.79 -8.93 -11.24
C SER A 3 32.14 -7.78 -10.47
N ASP A 4 32.90 -7.08 -9.64
CA ASP A 4 32.40 -5.98 -8.82
C ASP A 4 32.21 -4.69 -9.60
N GLU A 5 33.03 -4.45 -10.62
CA GLU A 5 32.85 -3.34 -11.56
C GLU A 5 31.57 -3.52 -12.37
N ASN A 6 31.29 -4.73 -12.85
CA ASN A 6 30.03 -5.05 -13.55
C ASN A 6 28.80 -4.87 -12.65
N LYS A 7 28.89 -5.28 -11.37
CA LYS A 7 27.81 -5.04 -10.40
C LYS A 7 27.56 -3.56 -10.15
N ARG A 8 28.63 -2.76 -10.05
CA ARG A 8 28.54 -1.29 -9.88
C ARG A 8 27.84 -0.65 -11.08
N ILE A 9 28.25 -0.99 -12.29
CA ILE A 9 27.65 -0.45 -13.53
C ILE A 9 26.17 -0.82 -13.63
N ASN A 10 25.80 -2.05 -13.29
CA ASN A 10 24.40 -2.49 -13.28
C ASN A 10 23.56 -1.78 -12.20
N ARG A 11 24.17 -1.31 -11.13
CA ARG A 11 23.52 -0.49 -10.10
C ARG A 11 23.33 0.95 -10.57
N GLU A 12 24.34 1.52 -11.21
CA GLU A 12 24.28 2.87 -11.81
C GLU A 12 23.24 2.96 -12.93
N LYS A 13 23.16 1.94 -13.80
CA LYS A 13 22.10 1.82 -14.83
C LYS A 13 20.68 1.80 -14.24
N ARG A 14 20.52 1.37 -12.98
CA ARG A 14 19.24 1.41 -12.26
C ARG A 14 19.02 2.72 -11.49
N GLY A 15 19.93 3.67 -11.61
CA GLY A 15 19.88 4.99 -10.98
C GLY A 15 20.46 5.05 -9.58
N GLN A 16 21.26 4.06 -9.15
CA GLN A 16 21.84 4.10 -7.80
C GLN A 16 22.82 5.27 -7.67
N ILE A 17 22.73 5.99 -6.56
CA ILE A 17 23.62 7.08 -6.19
C ILE A 17 24.27 6.81 -4.83
N THR A 18 25.40 7.45 -4.57
CA THR A 18 25.99 7.61 -3.24
C THR A 18 25.80 9.07 -2.76
N PRO A 19 26.03 9.38 -1.47
CA PRO A 19 26.01 10.75 -0.98
C PRO A 19 26.98 11.71 -1.72
N GLU A 20 28.11 11.20 -2.20
CA GLU A 20 29.11 11.97 -2.95
C GLU A 20 28.56 12.47 -4.29
N ASP A 21 27.70 11.69 -4.93
CA ASP A 21 27.09 12.05 -6.21
C ASP A 21 26.17 13.29 -6.10
N LEU A 22 25.67 13.60 -4.90
CA LEU A 22 24.82 14.77 -4.65
C LEU A 22 25.62 16.07 -4.55
N LYS A 23 26.89 16.02 -4.13
CA LYS A 23 27.70 17.21 -3.82
C LYS A 23 27.83 18.17 -5.02
N PRO A 24 28.14 17.70 -6.25
CA PRO A 24 28.25 18.59 -7.41
C PRO A 24 26.95 19.33 -7.74
N TYR A 25 25.80 18.79 -7.32
CA TYR A 25 24.48 19.34 -7.65
C TYR A 25 23.85 20.16 -6.51
N SER A 26 24.50 20.19 -5.34
CA SER A 26 23.92 20.73 -4.11
C SER A 26 23.68 22.24 -4.12
N ASN A 27 24.26 22.98 -5.08
CA ASN A 27 24.08 24.42 -5.24
C ASN A 27 23.39 24.80 -6.56
N PHE A 28 22.97 23.83 -7.39
CA PHE A 28 22.21 24.18 -8.60
C PHE A 28 20.83 24.75 -8.25
N PRO A 29 20.32 25.68 -9.07
CA PRO A 29 18.95 26.18 -8.96
C PRO A 29 17.93 25.07 -9.04
N ASP A 30 16.81 25.22 -8.34
CA ASP A 30 15.74 24.21 -8.34
C ASP A 30 15.12 24.02 -9.73
N THR A 31 15.11 25.06 -10.58
CA THR A 31 14.67 24.98 -11.98
C THR A 31 15.53 23.99 -12.79
N TYR A 32 16.86 24.05 -12.65
CA TYR A 32 17.76 23.10 -13.28
C TYR A 32 17.58 21.68 -12.74
N LEU A 33 17.33 21.54 -11.42
CA LEU A 33 17.04 20.22 -10.85
C LEU A 33 15.74 19.66 -11.42
N ILE A 34 14.69 20.48 -11.60
CA ILE A 34 13.44 20.06 -12.23
C ILE A 34 13.68 19.55 -13.66
N GLU A 35 14.45 20.27 -14.48
CA GLU A 35 14.82 19.82 -15.84
C GLU A 35 15.55 18.48 -15.83
N LEU A 36 16.40 18.25 -14.81
CA LEU A 36 17.18 17.02 -14.65
C LEU A 36 16.32 15.78 -14.32
N LEU A 37 15.02 15.94 -14.03
CA LEU A 37 14.08 14.82 -13.88
C LEU A 37 13.84 14.07 -15.19
N ASP A 38 14.11 14.69 -16.34
CA ASP A 38 13.91 14.09 -17.67
C ASP A 38 15.22 13.66 -18.34
N ASP A 39 16.36 13.71 -17.62
CA ASP A 39 17.66 13.35 -18.18
C ASP A 39 17.75 11.86 -18.54
N ASP A 40 18.42 11.54 -19.66
CA ASP A 40 18.60 10.17 -20.16
C ASP A 40 19.23 9.22 -19.12
N TYR A 41 20.11 9.73 -18.26
CA TYR A 41 20.83 8.95 -17.26
C TYR A 41 20.02 8.84 -15.96
N PRO A 42 19.57 7.63 -15.56
CA PRO A 42 18.78 7.44 -14.34
C PRO A 42 19.44 7.97 -13.07
N LYS A 43 20.77 7.93 -13.01
CA LYS A 43 21.55 8.45 -11.89
C LYS A 43 21.28 9.94 -11.66
N LYS A 44 21.21 10.74 -12.71
CA LYS A 44 20.93 12.19 -12.64
C LYS A 44 19.49 12.46 -12.21
N ARG A 45 18.51 11.71 -12.73
CA ARG A 45 17.11 11.77 -12.27
C ARG A 45 16.99 11.45 -10.77
N THR A 46 17.74 10.45 -10.28
CA THR A 46 17.79 10.12 -8.84
C THR A 46 18.39 11.25 -8.01
N ILE A 47 19.48 11.89 -8.48
CA ILE A 47 20.10 13.04 -7.82
C ILE A 47 19.09 14.19 -7.72
N SER A 48 18.47 14.53 -8.85
CA SER A 48 17.44 15.56 -8.95
C SER A 48 16.33 15.35 -7.93
N ALA A 49 15.64 14.21 -8.01
CA ALA A 49 14.52 13.89 -7.12
C ALA A 49 14.96 13.95 -5.64
N THR A 50 16.14 13.42 -5.31
CA THR A 50 16.67 13.43 -3.94
C THR A 50 16.87 14.86 -3.43
N LEU A 51 17.40 15.77 -4.25
CA LEU A 51 17.63 17.16 -3.84
C LEU A 51 16.32 17.95 -3.76
N LEU A 52 15.42 17.77 -4.72
CA LEU A 52 14.10 18.43 -4.73
C LEU A 52 13.27 18.04 -3.49
N GLY A 53 13.29 16.77 -3.11
CA GLY A 53 12.64 16.27 -1.89
C GLY A 53 13.23 16.85 -0.62
N ARG A 54 14.57 16.78 -0.46
CA ARG A 54 15.27 17.33 0.71
C ARG A 54 15.07 18.82 0.90
N ARG A 55 14.97 19.56 -0.20
CA ARG A 55 14.72 21.01 -0.20
C ARG A 55 13.23 21.35 -0.11
N GLN A 56 12.34 20.36 -0.16
CA GLN A 56 10.88 20.51 -0.10
C GLN A 56 10.34 21.47 -1.18
N ILE A 57 10.81 21.32 -2.42
CA ILE A 57 10.46 22.22 -3.52
C ILE A 57 9.03 21.93 -4.01
N ILE A 58 8.08 22.79 -3.62
CA ILE A 58 6.67 22.64 -3.97
C ILE A 58 6.44 22.73 -5.49
N SER A 59 7.15 23.63 -6.19
CA SER A 59 7.03 23.76 -7.65
C SER A 59 7.47 22.51 -8.41
N ALA A 60 8.19 21.58 -7.75
CA ALA A 60 8.60 20.31 -8.34
C ALA A 60 7.56 19.19 -8.19
N VAL A 61 6.45 19.40 -7.48
CA VAL A 61 5.45 18.32 -7.27
C VAL A 61 4.89 17.79 -8.59
N ILE A 62 4.42 18.67 -9.48
CA ILE A 62 3.86 18.23 -10.77
C ILE A 62 4.93 17.58 -11.66
N PRO A 63 6.14 18.15 -11.83
CA PRO A 63 7.24 17.46 -12.50
C PRO A 63 7.59 16.09 -11.92
N LEU A 64 7.67 15.97 -10.58
CA LEU A 64 7.95 14.71 -9.90
C LEU A 64 6.83 13.69 -10.10
N ALA A 65 5.56 14.09 -10.02
CA ALA A 65 4.42 13.22 -10.28
C ALA A 65 4.42 12.70 -11.73
N SER A 66 4.67 13.60 -12.69
CA SER A 66 4.81 13.23 -14.11
C SER A 66 5.96 12.22 -14.31
N ALA A 67 7.15 12.52 -13.75
CA ALA A 67 8.29 11.61 -13.83
C ALA A 67 8.01 10.25 -13.17
N LEU A 68 7.30 10.23 -12.02
CA LEU A 68 6.95 8.99 -11.32
C LEU A 68 6.11 8.05 -12.19
N LYS A 69 5.17 8.61 -12.97
CA LYS A 69 4.27 7.84 -13.84
C LYS A 69 5.04 6.98 -14.84
N TYR A 70 6.13 7.49 -15.39
CA TYR A 70 6.85 6.85 -16.50
C TYR A 70 8.23 6.28 -16.13
N GLU A 71 8.75 6.57 -14.93
CA GLU A 71 10.10 6.15 -14.54
C GLU A 71 10.26 4.63 -14.51
N LYS A 72 11.27 4.10 -15.23
CA LYS A 72 11.57 2.67 -15.34
C LYS A 72 12.70 2.21 -14.42
N ALA A 73 13.61 3.11 -14.07
CA ALA A 73 14.77 2.80 -13.25
C ALA A 73 14.39 2.70 -11.77
N LEU A 74 14.75 1.59 -11.14
CA LEU A 74 14.34 1.24 -9.79
C LEU A 74 14.67 2.32 -8.75
N TYR A 75 15.92 2.80 -8.71
CA TYR A 75 16.35 3.75 -7.70
C TYR A 75 15.79 5.15 -7.96
N SER A 76 15.67 5.55 -9.22
CA SER A 76 15.07 6.82 -9.62
C SER A 76 13.59 6.86 -9.21
N ARG A 77 12.82 5.79 -9.48
CA ARG A 77 11.40 5.69 -9.06
C ARG A 77 11.23 5.79 -7.55
N ILE A 78 12.11 5.13 -6.79
CA ILE A 78 12.12 5.19 -5.32
C ILE A 78 12.45 6.60 -4.84
N ALA A 79 13.42 7.27 -5.45
CA ALA A 79 13.81 8.63 -5.08
C ALA A 79 12.70 9.64 -5.38
N ILE A 80 12.02 9.53 -6.53
CA ILE A 80 10.87 10.37 -6.88
C ILE A 80 9.72 10.18 -5.87
N SER A 81 9.33 8.93 -5.58
CA SER A 81 8.33 8.62 -4.54
C SER A 81 8.74 9.20 -3.18
N LYS A 82 10.02 9.07 -2.81
CA LYS A 82 10.54 9.62 -1.55
C LYS A 82 10.45 11.14 -1.54
N ALA A 83 10.82 11.81 -2.62
CA ALA A 83 10.77 13.26 -2.75
C ALA A 83 9.35 13.79 -2.58
N LEU A 84 8.36 13.20 -3.26
CA LEU A 84 6.95 13.54 -3.12
C LEU A 84 6.47 13.37 -1.66
N SER A 85 6.90 12.30 -0.98
CA SER A 85 6.57 12.11 0.44
C SER A 85 7.28 13.08 1.38
N GLU A 86 8.49 13.53 1.06
CA GLU A 86 9.23 14.55 1.83
C GLU A 86 8.62 15.95 1.66
N ILE A 87 8.08 16.26 0.48
CA ILE A 87 7.32 17.50 0.23
C ILE A 87 5.98 17.50 0.99
N GLY A 88 5.34 16.34 1.14
CA GLY A 88 4.17 16.17 2.02
C GLY A 88 2.85 16.55 1.36
N GLU A 89 2.02 17.35 2.04
CA GLU A 89 0.63 17.65 1.65
C GLU A 89 0.44 18.15 0.21
N PRO A 90 1.31 19.04 -0.35
CA PRO A 90 1.18 19.48 -1.73
C PRO A 90 1.21 18.34 -2.75
N SER A 91 1.78 17.18 -2.40
CA SER A 91 1.86 16.00 -3.26
C SER A 91 0.60 15.14 -3.26
N ILE A 92 -0.36 15.37 -2.37
CA ILE A 92 -1.49 14.44 -2.17
C ILE A 92 -2.38 14.34 -3.41
N ASP A 93 -2.91 15.46 -3.92
CA ASP A 93 -3.83 15.43 -5.06
C ASP A 93 -3.13 14.89 -6.33
N PRO A 94 -1.89 15.31 -6.68
CA PRO A 94 -1.17 14.72 -7.80
C PRO A 94 -0.87 13.23 -7.64
N LEU A 95 -0.69 12.73 -6.42
CA LEU A 95 -0.55 11.29 -6.16
C LEU A 95 -1.88 10.55 -6.26
N ILE A 96 -2.99 11.16 -5.85
CA ILE A 96 -4.34 10.61 -6.02
C ILE A 96 -4.66 10.39 -7.49
N ASP A 97 -4.28 11.33 -8.36
CA ASP A 97 -4.47 11.22 -9.81
C ASP A 97 -3.63 10.10 -10.45
N LEU A 98 -2.61 9.57 -9.73
CA LEU A 98 -1.74 8.49 -10.19
C LEU A 98 -2.09 7.12 -9.59
N LEU A 99 -3.14 7.01 -8.78
CA LEU A 99 -3.58 5.74 -8.21
C LEU A 99 -3.97 4.76 -9.33
N GLY A 100 -3.27 3.62 -9.42
CA GLY A 100 -3.50 2.61 -10.46
C GLY A 100 -2.76 2.88 -11.77
N GLU A 101 -2.12 4.04 -11.92
CA GLU A 101 -1.49 4.44 -13.19
C GLU A 101 -0.01 4.04 -13.30
N ILE A 102 0.59 3.51 -12.23
CA ILE A 102 2.04 3.27 -12.15
C ILE A 102 2.37 1.77 -12.18
N GLY A 103 2.74 1.29 -13.36
CA GLY A 103 3.11 -0.12 -13.57
C GLY A 103 1.93 -1.08 -13.35
N ASN A 104 2.23 -2.38 -13.32
CA ASN A 104 1.21 -3.44 -13.36
C ASN A 104 1.39 -4.47 -12.23
N ASN A 105 1.83 -4.02 -11.05
CA ASN A 105 2.11 -4.92 -9.91
C ASN A 105 0.91 -5.10 -8.96
N GLN A 106 -0.12 -4.27 -9.12
CA GLN A 106 -1.34 -4.24 -8.33
C GLN A 106 -2.11 -5.56 -8.48
N GLU A 107 -2.81 -5.96 -7.42
CA GLU A 107 -3.65 -7.14 -7.46
C GLU A 107 -4.91 -6.91 -8.30
N THR A 108 -5.09 -7.74 -9.33
CA THR A 108 -6.27 -7.77 -10.21
C THR A 108 -7.10 -9.04 -10.05
N GLU A 109 -6.64 -9.97 -9.21
CA GLU A 109 -7.28 -11.25 -8.92
C GLU A 109 -7.06 -11.63 -7.45
N LEU A 110 -7.89 -12.55 -6.95
CA LEU A 110 -7.72 -13.09 -5.60
C LEU A 110 -6.42 -13.91 -5.50
N PRO A 111 -5.73 -13.88 -4.35
CA PRO A 111 -4.54 -14.68 -4.16
C PRO A 111 -4.90 -16.18 -4.13
N GLN A 112 -4.03 -17.00 -4.70
CA GLN A 112 -4.21 -18.46 -4.71
C GLN A 112 -3.67 -19.14 -3.44
N LYS A 113 -2.95 -18.39 -2.58
CA LYS A 113 -2.31 -18.91 -1.36
C LYS A 113 -2.31 -17.89 -0.25
N TYR A 114 -2.30 -18.37 1.00
CA TYR A 114 -2.20 -17.52 2.18
C TYR A 114 -0.87 -16.77 2.28
N PHE A 115 -0.93 -15.54 2.78
CA PHE A 115 0.24 -14.68 2.99
C PHE A 115 0.80 -14.80 4.42
N ASN A 116 2.00 -15.38 4.57
CA ASN A 116 2.56 -15.78 5.87
C ASN A 116 3.16 -14.67 6.74
N LYS A 117 3.30 -13.42 6.25
CA LYS A 117 4.04 -12.39 7.02
C LYS A 117 3.20 -11.86 8.18
N LYS A 118 3.75 -11.77 9.40
CA LYS A 118 3.03 -11.21 10.57
C LYS A 118 2.67 -9.72 10.38
N SER A 119 3.54 -8.94 9.73
CA SER A 119 3.30 -7.51 9.51
C SER A 119 2.14 -7.23 8.55
N TYR A 120 1.51 -6.06 8.70
CA TYR A 120 0.59 -5.53 7.69
C TYR A 120 1.28 -5.48 6.31
N PRO A 121 0.60 -5.89 5.22
CA PRO A 121 1.22 -5.98 3.90
C PRO A 121 1.62 -4.60 3.36
N LEU A 122 2.66 -4.58 2.54
CA LEU A 122 3.07 -3.37 1.83
C LEU A 122 2.14 -3.15 0.63
N VAL A 123 1.62 -1.93 0.49
CA VAL A 123 0.82 -1.52 -0.68
C VAL A 123 1.64 -1.64 -1.97
N ARG A 124 1.07 -2.27 -3.00
CA ARG A 124 1.76 -2.56 -4.26
C ARG A 124 1.79 -1.37 -5.22
N ASP A 125 0.71 -0.60 -5.26
CA ASP A 125 0.65 0.62 -6.05
C ASP A 125 1.61 1.68 -5.48
N MET A 126 2.41 2.29 -6.35
CA MET A 126 3.47 3.21 -5.92
C MET A 126 2.91 4.55 -5.42
N ALA A 127 1.84 5.05 -6.03
CA ALA A 127 1.20 6.29 -5.60
C ALA A 127 0.55 6.11 -4.24
N ALA A 128 -0.24 5.05 -4.07
CA ALA A 128 -0.85 4.65 -2.81
C ALA A 128 0.21 4.45 -1.71
N ARG A 129 1.31 3.74 -2.02
CA ARG A 129 2.44 3.58 -1.08
C ARG A 129 3.08 4.91 -0.70
N THR A 130 3.13 5.88 -1.61
CA THR A 130 3.65 7.22 -1.33
C THR A 130 2.69 8.02 -0.44
N LEU A 131 1.38 7.91 -0.66
CA LEU A 131 0.35 8.48 0.22
C LEU A 131 0.42 7.89 1.63
N VAL A 132 0.67 6.58 1.78
CA VAL A 132 0.94 5.95 3.09
C VAL A 132 2.19 6.53 3.77
N LYS A 133 3.21 6.94 2.99
CA LYS A 133 4.38 7.61 3.57
C LYS A 133 4.03 8.99 4.12
N ILE A 134 3.21 9.77 3.39
CA ILE A 134 2.67 11.07 3.84
C ILE A 134 1.82 10.89 5.10
N GLY A 135 0.97 9.86 5.15
CA GLY A 135 0.23 9.47 6.36
C GLY A 135 -1.09 10.22 6.52
N LYS A 136 -1.42 10.60 7.76
CA LYS A 136 -2.73 11.14 8.16
C LYS A 136 -3.31 12.24 7.25
N PRO A 137 -2.53 13.19 6.72
CA PRO A 137 -3.09 14.22 5.83
C PRO A 137 -3.76 13.64 4.56
N ALA A 138 -3.31 12.48 4.07
CA ALA A 138 -3.88 11.84 2.88
C ALA A 138 -5.21 11.12 3.13
N THR A 139 -5.60 10.87 4.38
CA THR A 139 -6.77 10.04 4.71
C THR A 139 -8.09 10.62 4.21
N LEU A 140 -8.36 11.91 4.44
CA LEU A 140 -9.61 12.53 4.00
C LEU A 140 -9.70 12.66 2.46
N PRO A 141 -8.63 13.09 1.76
CA PRO A 141 -8.58 13.04 0.29
C PRO A 141 -8.85 11.63 -0.25
N LEU A 142 -8.23 10.59 0.32
CA LEU A 142 -8.46 9.19 -0.08
C LEU A 142 -9.90 8.74 0.15
N ILE A 143 -10.53 9.12 1.26
CA ILE A 143 -11.94 8.80 1.53
C ILE A 143 -12.87 9.35 0.45
N ARG A 144 -12.55 10.51 -0.15
CA ARG A 144 -13.35 11.07 -1.26
C ARG A 144 -13.26 10.19 -2.51
N ILE A 145 -12.10 9.59 -2.76
CA ILE A 145 -11.86 8.69 -3.89
C ILE A 145 -12.58 7.36 -3.74
N LEU A 146 -12.95 6.96 -2.53
CA LEU A 146 -13.72 5.72 -2.31
C LEU A 146 -15.13 5.72 -2.95
N LYS A 147 -15.57 6.84 -3.51
CA LYS A 147 -16.84 7.00 -4.24
C LYS A 147 -16.63 7.29 -5.73
N ASP A 148 -15.41 7.13 -6.24
CA ASP A 148 -15.06 7.31 -7.65
C ASP A 148 -15.68 6.18 -8.50
N GLU A 149 -15.93 6.45 -9.77
CA GLU A 149 -16.51 5.47 -10.71
C GLU A 149 -15.46 4.45 -11.17
N ASP A 150 -14.18 4.80 -11.11
CA ASP A 150 -13.07 3.90 -11.43
C ASP A 150 -12.80 2.94 -10.26
N SER A 151 -13.32 1.71 -10.40
CA SER A 151 -13.15 0.66 -9.39
C SER A 151 -11.68 0.31 -9.12
N PHE A 152 -10.81 0.38 -10.14
CA PHE A 152 -9.40 0.06 -9.96
C PHE A 152 -8.67 1.15 -9.17
N LYS A 153 -9.03 2.41 -9.40
CA LYS A 153 -8.55 3.54 -8.59
C LYS A 153 -9.06 3.46 -7.14
N VAL A 154 -10.35 3.14 -6.96
CA VAL A 154 -10.96 2.90 -5.63
C VAL A 154 -10.20 1.80 -4.87
N GLN A 155 -9.88 0.69 -5.53
CA GLN A 155 -9.10 -0.40 -4.95
C GLN A 155 -7.72 0.06 -4.42
N GLN A 156 -7.03 0.94 -5.15
CA GLN A 156 -5.74 1.46 -4.67
C GLN A 156 -5.90 2.44 -3.50
N ALA A 157 -6.99 3.22 -3.50
CA ALA A 157 -7.33 4.08 -2.37
C ALA A 157 -7.64 3.28 -1.10
N ILE A 158 -8.34 2.15 -1.21
CA ILE A 158 -8.62 1.22 -0.09
C ILE A 158 -7.31 0.72 0.53
N ASP A 159 -6.37 0.25 -0.29
CA ASP A 159 -5.06 -0.21 0.18
C ASP A 159 -4.29 0.91 0.90
N ALA A 160 -4.35 2.14 0.38
CA ALA A 160 -3.71 3.30 1.00
C ALA A 160 -4.34 3.64 2.36
N VAL A 161 -5.67 3.65 2.48
CA VAL A 161 -6.37 3.93 3.74
C VAL A 161 -5.99 2.89 4.80
N GLY A 162 -6.05 1.60 4.48
CA GLY A 162 -5.63 0.55 5.42
C GLY A 162 -4.15 0.64 5.80
N GLY A 163 -3.28 0.99 4.84
CA GLY A 163 -1.85 1.21 5.09
C GLY A 163 -1.59 2.42 6.01
N ILE A 164 -2.34 3.51 5.88
CA ILE A 164 -2.25 4.67 6.77
C ILE A 164 -2.75 4.31 8.17
N ALA A 165 -3.88 3.59 8.27
CA ALA A 165 -4.39 3.10 9.55
C ALA A 165 -3.34 2.24 10.26
N ALA A 166 -2.77 1.24 9.57
CA ALA A 166 -1.76 0.34 10.11
C ALA A 166 -0.49 1.06 10.59
N LYS A 167 -0.09 2.13 9.90
CA LYS A 167 1.13 2.89 10.21
C LYS A 167 0.92 3.97 11.27
N THR A 168 -0.27 4.57 11.34
CA THR A 168 -0.48 5.83 12.09
C THR A 168 -1.66 5.80 13.07
N SER A 169 -2.38 4.68 13.15
CA SER A 169 -3.62 4.53 13.94
C SER A 169 -4.67 5.58 13.58
N ASP A 170 -4.80 5.90 12.29
CA ASP A 170 -5.78 6.85 11.80
C ASP A 170 -7.09 6.15 11.42
N GLU A 171 -8.07 6.28 12.30
CA GLU A 171 -9.34 5.56 12.18
C GLU A 171 -10.38 6.25 11.28
N ARG A 172 -10.07 7.46 10.76
CA ARG A 172 -11.04 8.26 9.99
C ARG A 172 -11.58 7.54 8.74
N GLY A 173 -10.82 6.59 8.19
CA GLY A 173 -11.23 5.77 7.05
C GLY A 173 -12.19 4.62 7.37
N LEU A 174 -12.30 4.21 8.65
CA LEU A 174 -12.95 2.97 9.05
C LEU A 174 -14.42 2.89 8.59
N LYS A 175 -15.23 3.89 8.95
CA LYS A 175 -16.66 3.90 8.62
C LYS A 175 -16.92 3.85 7.11
N SER A 176 -16.06 4.51 6.33
CA SER A 176 -16.19 4.51 4.87
C SER A 176 -15.88 3.13 4.29
N LEU A 177 -14.82 2.46 4.77
CA LEU A 177 -14.49 1.10 4.36
C LEU A 177 -15.59 0.09 4.72
N ILE A 178 -16.16 0.17 5.93
CA ILE A 178 -17.27 -0.70 6.35
C ILE A 178 -18.50 -0.48 5.45
N SER A 179 -18.84 0.78 5.15
CA SER A 179 -19.97 1.10 4.28
C SER A 179 -19.79 0.54 2.87
N ILE A 180 -18.56 0.54 2.33
CA ILE A 180 -18.26 -0.01 1.00
C ILE A 180 -18.28 -1.52 1.03
N LEU A 181 -17.75 -2.14 2.09
CA LEU A 181 -17.82 -3.60 2.23
C LEU A 181 -19.27 -4.08 2.15
N GLN A 182 -20.18 -3.42 2.86
CA GLN A 182 -21.61 -3.73 2.82
C GLN A 182 -22.23 -3.58 1.43
N SER A 183 -21.83 -2.58 0.64
CA SER A 183 -22.39 -2.37 -0.71
C SER A 183 -21.84 -3.33 -1.75
N TYR A 184 -20.60 -3.80 -1.61
CA TYR A 184 -19.94 -4.66 -2.59
C TYR A 184 -20.06 -6.16 -2.29
N TRP A 185 -20.30 -6.53 -1.03
CA TRP A 185 -20.39 -7.93 -0.62
C TRP A 185 -21.50 -8.70 -1.35
N GLU A 186 -22.59 -8.02 -1.67
CA GLU A 186 -23.76 -8.62 -2.33
C GLU A 186 -23.67 -8.61 -3.88
N GLY A 187 -22.58 -8.09 -4.49
CA GLY A 187 -22.63 -7.59 -5.88
C GLY A 187 -21.40 -7.79 -6.80
N HIS A 188 -20.63 -8.87 -6.67
CA HIS A 188 -19.69 -9.39 -7.69
C HIS A 188 -18.21 -8.94 -7.67
N ASP A 189 -17.79 -7.87 -6.99
CA ASP A 189 -16.35 -7.50 -6.94
C ASP A 189 -15.61 -8.10 -5.73
N LYS A 190 -15.16 -9.35 -5.93
CA LYS A 190 -14.42 -10.11 -4.92
C LYS A 190 -13.06 -9.49 -4.58
N VAL A 191 -12.38 -8.87 -5.55
CA VAL A 191 -11.06 -8.26 -5.34
C VAL A 191 -11.20 -7.03 -4.45
N THR A 192 -12.19 -6.18 -4.72
CA THR A 192 -12.49 -5.03 -3.86
C THR A 192 -12.84 -5.46 -2.45
N SER A 193 -13.72 -6.47 -2.29
CA SER A 193 -14.09 -7.01 -0.97
C SER A 193 -12.87 -7.53 -0.21
N TRP A 194 -12.00 -8.29 -0.87
CA TRP A 194 -10.75 -8.77 -0.28
C TRP A 194 -9.80 -7.64 0.15
N LYS A 195 -9.67 -6.58 -0.67
CA LYS A 195 -8.85 -5.41 -0.32
C LYS A 195 -9.43 -4.66 0.88
N ILE A 196 -10.75 -4.55 1.00
CA ILE A 196 -11.39 -3.91 2.16
C ILE A 196 -11.16 -4.73 3.42
N VAL A 197 -11.39 -6.04 3.35
CA VAL A 197 -11.11 -7.00 4.44
C VAL A 197 -9.66 -6.87 4.92
N ARG A 198 -8.70 -6.81 3.99
CA ARG A 198 -7.31 -6.53 4.32
C ARG A 198 -7.13 -5.17 5.00
N ALA A 199 -7.73 -4.12 4.44
CA ALA A 199 -7.59 -2.76 4.95
C ALA A 199 -8.09 -2.65 6.40
N LEU A 200 -9.17 -3.35 6.74
CA LEU A 200 -9.69 -3.45 8.11
C LEU A 200 -8.65 -4.02 9.09
N GLY A 201 -7.77 -4.93 8.65
CA GLY A 201 -6.63 -5.43 9.43
C GLY A 201 -5.63 -4.34 9.87
N GLY A 202 -5.67 -3.16 9.26
CA GLY A 202 -4.84 -2.02 9.63
C GLY A 202 -5.35 -1.24 10.86
N PHE A 203 -6.62 -1.43 11.26
CA PHE A 203 -7.26 -0.72 12.37
C PHE A 203 -7.07 -1.50 13.67
N ARG A 204 -5.85 -1.45 14.20
CA ARG A 204 -5.45 -2.17 15.41
C ARG A 204 -6.26 -1.76 16.63
N ASN A 205 -6.59 -2.74 17.47
CA ASN A 205 -7.36 -2.61 18.71
C ASN A 205 -8.74 -1.95 18.52
N CYS A 206 -9.31 -2.03 17.31
CA CYS A 206 -10.59 -1.42 16.97
C CYS A 206 -11.69 -2.49 16.88
N GLU A 207 -12.54 -2.58 17.91
CA GLU A 207 -13.65 -3.53 17.97
C GLU A 207 -14.62 -3.35 16.79
N ASP A 208 -14.89 -2.12 16.36
CA ASP A 208 -15.78 -1.80 15.24
C ASP A 208 -15.33 -2.44 13.91
N ALA A 209 -14.05 -2.80 13.78
CA ALA A 209 -13.51 -3.48 12.61
C ALA A 209 -13.71 -5.00 12.63
N THR A 210 -14.03 -5.63 13.78
CA THR A 210 -14.13 -7.09 13.91
C THR A 210 -15.46 -7.62 13.39
N GLY A 211 -16.58 -6.95 13.72
CA GLY A 211 -17.93 -7.34 13.32
C GLY A 211 -18.10 -7.57 11.80
N PRO A 212 -17.64 -6.63 10.94
CA PRO A 212 -17.68 -6.81 9.49
C PRO A 212 -16.89 -8.03 9.00
N LEU A 213 -15.74 -8.33 9.61
CA LEU A 213 -14.93 -9.50 9.26
C LEU A 213 -15.61 -10.82 9.65
N LEU A 214 -16.24 -10.85 10.83
CA LEU A 214 -17.00 -12.01 11.29
C LEU A 214 -18.17 -12.31 10.34
N MET A 215 -18.92 -11.28 9.94
CA MET A 215 -20.00 -11.41 8.96
C MET A 215 -19.50 -11.96 7.62
N VAL A 216 -18.39 -11.44 7.11
CA VAL A 216 -17.77 -11.92 5.85
C VAL A 216 -17.39 -13.39 5.95
N ILE A 217 -16.77 -13.81 7.06
CA ILE A 217 -16.40 -15.22 7.29
C ILE A 217 -17.63 -16.11 7.30
N GLU A 218 -18.67 -15.76 8.05
CA GLU A 218 -19.90 -16.56 8.15
C GLU A 218 -20.58 -16.76 6.80
N TYR A 219 -20.57 -15.74 5.94
CA TYR A 219 -21.19 -15.84 4.62
C TYR A 219 -20.34 -16.60 3.59
N ALA A 220 -19.01 -16.43 3.61
CA ALA A 220 -18.13 -16.95 2.56
C ALA A 220 -17.43 -18.27 2.89
N ARG A 221 -17.46 -18.77 4.13
CA ARG A 221 -16.68 -19.96 4.53
C ARG A 221 -17.06 -21.26 3.83
N GLU A 222 -18.24 -21.32 3.20
CA GLU A 222 -18.72 -22.52 2.48
C GLU A 222 -18.44 -22.47 0.96
N ALA A 223 -18.09 -21.31 0.40
CA ALA A 223 -17.87 -21.14 -1.03
C ALA A 223 -16.37 -21.14 -1.36
N GLU A 224 -15.89 -22.17 -2.09
CA GLU A 224 -14.45 -22.32 -2.38
C GLU A 224 -13.85 -21.11 -3.10
N ASP A 225 -14.61 -20.50 -4.00
CA ASP A 225 -14.19 -19.29 -4.73
C ASP A 225 -13.99 -18.07 -3.81
N ASP A 226 -14.51 -18.11 -2.58
CA ASP A 226 -14.42 -17.01 -1.60
C ASP A 226 -13.43 -17.32 -0.47
N PHE A 227 -12.81 -18.51 -0.45
CA PHE A 227 -11.78 -18.85 0.53
C PHE A 227 -10.67 -17.79 0.65
N PRO A 228 -10.21 -17.13 -0.44
CA PRO A 228 -9.26 -16.03 -0.32
C PRO A 228 -9.68 -14.87 0.57
N ILE A 229 -10.98 -14.59 0.60
CA ILE A 229 -11.57 -13.55 1.42
C ILE A 229 -11.68 -14.05 2.87
N VAL A 230 -12.04 -15.33 3.06
CA VAL A 230 -12.15 -15.95 4.40
C VAL A 230 -10.81 -15.95 5.12
N TRP A 231 -9.74 -16.45 4.48
CA TRP A 231 -8.44 -16.50 5.16
C TRP A 231 -7.80 -15.11 5.35
N GLU A 232 -8.12 -14.14 4.49
CA GLU A 232 -7.70 -12.75 4.70
C GLU A 232 -8.49 -12.13 5.85
N SER A 233 -9.79 -12.43 6.01
CA SER A 233 -10.60 -11.98 7.14
C SER A 233 -10.08 -12.51 8.47
N VAL A 234 -9.77 -13.81 8.51
CA VAL A 234 -9.14 -14.47 9.66
C VAL A 234 -7.79 -13.82 10.00
N ARG A 235 -6.98 -13.54 8.98
CA ARG A 235 -5.71 -12.84 9.15
C ARG A 235 -5.91 -11.42 9.70
N SER A 236 -6.87 -10.68 9.17
CA SER A 236 -7.20 -9.32 9.58
C SER A 236 -7.68 -9.28 11.03
N LEU A 237 -8.50 -10.24 11.49
CA LEU A 237 -8.86 -10.38 12.91
C LEU A 237 -7.62 -10.51 13.81
N GLY A 238 -6.67 -11.37 13.43
CA GLY A 238 -5.41 -11.49 14.15
C GLY A 238 -4.56 -10.21 14.13
N GLN A 239 -4.59 -9.44 13.04
CA GLN A 239 -3.88 -8.17 12.93
C GLN A 239 -4.52 -7.03 13.73
N ILE A 240 -5.85 -7.02 13.83
CA ILE A 240 -6.61 -6.09 14.67
C ILE A 240 -6.25 -6.33 16.14
N GLY A 241 -6.12 -7.59 16.57
CA GLY A 241 -5.65 -7.91 17.92
C GLY A 241 -6.69 -7.68 19.03
N VAL A 242 -7.97 -7.62 18.65
CA VAL A 242 -9.09 -7.61 19.60
C VAL A 242 -9.42 -9.05 19.98
N GLU A 243 -9.21 -9.40 21.24
CA GLU A 243 -9.46 -10.75 21.76
C GLU A 243 -10.80 -10.81 22.48
N ASN A 244 -11.70 -11.68 22.02
CA ASN A 244 -12.94 -12.00 22.72
C ASN A 244 -13.35 -13.47 22.45
N SER A 245 -14.25 -14.00 23.28
CA SER A 245 -14.65 -15.42 23.20
C SER A 245 -15.23 -15.82 21.84
N GLN A 246 -15.96 -14.92 21.17
CA GLN A 246 -16.53 -15.19 19.85
C GLN A 246 -15.43 -15.38 18.81
N ILE A 247 -14.47 -14.46 18.76
CA ILE A 247 -13.32 -14.54 17.84
C ILE A 247 -12.49 -15.79 18.15
N MET A 248 -12.16 -16.05 19.41
CA MET A 248 -11.31 -17.20 19.78
C MET A 248 -11.97 -18.55 19.47
N ASN A 249 -13.28 -18.67 19.69
CA ASN A 249 -14.02 -19.88 19.33
C ASN A 249 -14.07 -20.09 17.80
N LEU A 250 -14.34 -19.02 17.03
CA LEU A 250 -14.34 -19.08 15.57
C LEU A 250 -12.96 -19.47 15.04
N LEU A 251 -11.89 -18.88 15.58
CA LEU A 251 -10.53 -19.23 15.19
C LEU A 251 -10.23 -20.70 15.52
N LEU A 252 -10.60 -21.18 16.71
CA LEU A 252 -10.43 -22.60 17.07
C LEU A 252 -11.15 -23.53 16.08
N GLU A 253 -12.40 -23.24 15.74
CA GLU A 253 -13.18 -23.97 14.72
C GLU A 253 -12.44 -23.98 13.37
N LEU A 254 -12.10 -22.80 12.84
CA LEU A 254 -11.45 -22.66 11.55
C LEU A 254 -10.04 -23.26 11.52
N SER A 255 -9.37 -23.43 12.66
CA SER A 255 -8.08 -24.10 12.75
C SER A 255 -8.14 -25.58 12.32
N HIS A 256 -9.33 -26.17 12.29
CA HIS A 256 -9.63 -27.52 11.83
C HIS A 256 -10.35 -27.57 10.48
N HIS A 257 -10.48 -26.43 9.79
CA HIS A 257 -11.13 -26.35 8.48
C HIS A 257 -10.43 -27.24 7.43
N GLN A 258 -11.21 -27.83 6.51
CA GLN A 258 -10.70 -28.75 5.49
C GLN A 258 -9.75 -28.05 4.50
N ASN A 259 -10.05 -26.81 4.14
CA ASN A 259 -9.14 -25.97 3.37
C ASN A 259 -7.89 -25.61 4.22
N SER A 260 -6.72 -25.99 3.72
CA SER A 260 -5.45 -25.85 4.43
C SER A 260 -5.00 -24.39 4.62
N GLU A 261 -5.37 -23.48 3.72
CA GLU A 261 -5.03 -22.06 3.81
C GLU A 261 -5.86 -21.36 4.90
N ILE A 262 -7.15 -21.70 5.04
CA ILE A 262 -8.01 -21.22 6.15
C ILE A 262 -7.51 -21.76 7.50
N SER A 263 -7.26 -23.08 7.60
CA SER A 263 -6.72 -23.70 8.82
C SER A 263 -5.41 -23.05 9.25
N LYS A 264 -4.53 -22.79 8.30
CA LYS A 264 -3.24 -22.13 8.54
C LYS A 264 -3.40 -20.68 8.96
N ALA A 265 -4.27 -19.91 8.31
CA ALA A 265 -4.57 -18.53 8.67
C ALA A 265 -5.03 -18.43 10.12
N SER A 266 -5.94 -19.31 10.52
CA SER A 266 -6.48 -19.32 11.88
C SER A 266 -5.41 -19.62 12.92
N LYS A 267 -4.60 -20.66 12.71
CA LYS A 267 -3.46 -20.99 13.59
C LYS A 267 -2.46 -19.84 13.74
N ILE A 268 -2.27 -19.05 12.68
CA ILE A 268 -1.39 -17.87 12.72
C ILE A 268 -2.08 -16.71 13.46
N ALA A 269 -3.38 -16.49 13.25
CA ALA A 269 -4.15 -15.46 13.95
C ALA A 269 -4.18 -15.71 15.46
N MET A 270 -4.46 -16.94 15.90
CA MET A 270 -4.45 -17.32 17.33
C MET A 270 -3.11 -16.97 18.01
N LYS A 271 -1.98 -17.29 17.36
CA LYS A 271 -0.63 -16.95 17.87
C LYS A 271 -0.36 -15.45 18.01
N GLN A 272 -1.17 -14.58 17.41
CA GLN A 272 -1.00 -13.13 17.56
C GLN A 272 -1.56 -12.63 18.89
N PHE A 273 -2.47 -13.37 19.54
CA PHE A 273 -3.02 -13.06 20.86
C PHE A 273 -2.13 -13.58 22.01
N ASP A 274 -1.31 -14.60 21.76
CA ASP A 274 -0.39 -15.17 22.75
C ASP A 274 0.86 -14.30 23.06
N ASN A 275 1.05 -13.17 22.37
CA ASN A 275 2.26 -12.32 22.44
C ASN A 275 1.96 -10.86 22.80
#